data_AF-A0A1J5QIH5-F1
#
_entry.id   AF-A0A1J5QIH5-F1
#
_cell.length_a   1.000
_cell.length_b   1.000
_cell.length_c   1.000
_cell.angle_alpha   90.00
_cell.angle_beta   90.00
_cell.angle_gamma   90.00
#
_symmetry.space_group_name_H-M   'P 1'
#
loop_
_entity.id
_entity.type
_entity.pdbx_description
1 polymer ?
#
loop_
_entity_poly.entity_id
_entity_poly.type
_entity_poly.pdbx_seq_one_letter_code
_entity_poly.pdbx_strand_id
1 'polypeptide(L)'
;MTAIPAPTSDIAIDVRGLSKSFDGREVVHDLSMQVKRGTIYGFLGPNGRGKTTTIRMLCGLLTPDSGEGRCLGYDIRRDANKIKRLVGYMTQRFSLYQDLSVRENLEFVARLYGLRDARGAARDMIKRLGLGGRENQLAGELLGGWKQRLARGAALYVLVLSAEPGSDAVLQALDAGANDVLAKPVEHKLMVAKVKLGERAVRLVAALESERRAADGAQRELSRCNEDLRVAAYTDELTGLPNRRALDEFLRGSASDALGRGEPLCCVVVDLDHFKRINDAHGHETGDRVLCSVARVLQAQTRATDMLARWGGEELVLVCPGAALDAAARLAERMRLTVERLQQVGLPPLTLSAGVAQAGADGVAAMLRAADAAMLQAKRGGRNRVVRAELSAPQT
;
A
#
# COMPACT_ATOMS: atom_id res chain seq x y z
N MET A 1 -28.43 -5.32 -24.01
CA MET A 1 -29.52 -6.28 -23.70
C MET A 1 -29.62 -7.25 -24.86
N THR A 2 -29.15 -8.49 -24.69
CA THR A 2 -29.46 -9.56 -25.66
C THR A 2 -30.94 -9.90 -25.52
N ALA A 3 -31.69 -9.79 -26.61
CA ALA A 3 -33.12 -10.07 -26.66
C ALA A 3 -33.40 -11.48 -26.12
N ILE A 4 -34.40 -11.56 -25.24
CA ILE A 4 -34.95 -12.85 -24.79
C ILE A 4 -35.55 -13.51 -26.04
N PRO A 5 -35.13 -14.73 -26.43
CA PRO A 5 -35.69 -15.39 -27.59
C PRO A 5 -37.21 -15.51 -27.44
N ALA A 6 -37.95 -15.23 -28.50
CA ALA A 6 -39.41 -15.29 -28.51
C ALA A 6 -39.87 -16.67 -28.01
N PRO A 7 -40.74 -16.74 -27.00
CA PRO A 7 -41.10 -18.01 -26.39
C PRO A 7 -41.90 -18.86 -27.36
N THR A 8 -41.41 -20.07 -27.62
CA THR A 8 -42.09 -21.11 -28.41
C THR A 8 -43.26 -21.78 -27.67
N SER A 9 -43.52 -21.41 -26.41
CA SER A 9 -44.56 -21.99 -25.55
C SER A 9 -44.98 -21.02 -24.43
N ASP A 10 -46.26 -21.08 -24.04
CA ASP A 10 -46.85 -20.36 -22.89
C ASP A 10 -46.37 -20.92 -21.53
N ILE A 11 -45.59 -22.00 -21.54
CA ILE A 11 -45.04 -22.64 -20.36
C ILE A 11 -43.68 -22.01 -20.00
N ALA A 12 -43.57 -21.51 -18.76
CA ALA A 12 -42.34 -20.95 -18.19
C ALA A 12 -41.42 -22.05 -17.61
N ILE A 13 -42.00 -23.09 -17.02
CA ILE A 13 -41.26 -24.22 -16.41
C ILE A 13 -41.93 -25.51 -16.86
N ASP A 14 -41.19 -26.43 -17.44
CA ASP A 14 -41.65 -27.78 -17.81
C ASP A 14 -40.58 -28.79 -17.41
N VAL A 15 -40.82 -29.54 -16.34
CA VAL A 15 -39.85 -30.50 -15.80
C VAL A 15 -40.51 -31.85 -15.52
N ARG A 16 -39.73 -32.92 -15.68
CA ARG A 16 -40.18 -34.30 -15.52
C ARG A 16 -39.17 -35.10 -14.72
N GLY A 17 -39.69 -35.80 -13.72
CA GLY A 17 -38.95 -36.74 -12.87
C GLY A 17 -37.72 -36.15 -12.18
N LEU A 18 -37.80 -34.91 -11.69
CA LEU A 18 -36.68 -34.34 -10.94
C LEU A 18 -36.54 -34.99 -9.58
N SER A 19 -35.40 -35.65 -9.35
CA SER A 19 -35.01 -36.10 -8.01
C SER A 19 -33.72 -35.42 -7.54
N LYS A 20 -33.61 -35.29 -6.21
CA LYS A 20 -32.41 -34.80 -5.54
C LYS A 20 -32.24 -35.45 -4.17
N SER A 21 -31.03 -35.92 -3.94
CA SER A 21 -30.55 -36.48 -2.69
C SER A 21 -29.37 -35.66 -2.12
N PHE A 22 -29.22 -35.73 -0.81
CA PHE A 22 -28.06 -35.20 -0.07
C PHE A 22 -27.63 -36.27 0.93
N ASP A 23 -26.33 -36.60 0.94
CA ASP A 23 -25.75 -37.59 1.87
C ASP A 23 -26.53 -38.91 1.93
N GLY A 24 -26.96 -39.40 0.75
CA GLY A 24 -27.74 -40.63 0.61
C GLY A 24 -29.23 -40.51 0.99
N ARG A 25 -29.69 -39.35 1.47
CA ARG A 25 -31.11 -39.09 1.76
C ARG A 25 -31.77 -38.37 0.61
N GLU A 26 -32.81 -38.97 0.06
CA GLU A 26 -33.63 -38.32 -0.98
C GLU A 26 -34.52 -37.22 -0.37
N VAL A 27 -34.45 -36.03 -0.96
CA VAL A 27 -35.13 -34.80 -0.49
C VAL A 27 -36.21 -34.36 -1.48
N VAL A 28 -36.04 -34.65 -2.76
CA VAL A 28 -37.06 -34.51 -3.81
C VAL A 28 -37.05 -35.81 -4.60
N HIS A 29 -38.22 -36.43 -4.82
CA HIS A 29 -38.37 -37.68 -5.57
C HIS A 29 -39.38 -37.47 -6.70
N ASP A 30 -38.97 -37.72 -7.93
CA ASP A 30 -39.82 -37.81 -9.13
C ASP A 30 -40.76 -36.61 -9.35
N LEU A 31 -40.25 -35.39 -9.15
CA LEU A 31 -41.05 -34.18 -9.33
C LEU A 31 -41.24 -33.86 -10.81
N SER A 32 -42.49 -33.93 -11.27
CA SER A 32 -42.92 -33.46 -12.59
C SER A 32 -43.89 -32.29 -12.44
N MET A 33 -43.64 -31.18 -13.15
CA MET A 33 -44.53 -30.02 -13.09
C MET A 33 -44.43 -29.12 -14.31
N GLN A 34 -45.54 -28.44 -14.61
CA GLN A 34 -45.63 -27.39 -15.61
C GLN A 34 -46.18 -26.09 -14.99
N VAL A 35 -45.52 -24.97 -15.27
CA VAL A 35 -45.92 -23.63 -14.80
C VAL A 35 -46.08 -22.71 -15.99
N LYS A 36 -47.26 -22.09 -16.14
CA LYS A 36 -47.53 -21.11 -17.19
C LYS A 36 -46.93 -19.75 -16.87
N ARG A 37 -46.64 -18.96 -17.91
CA ARG A 37 -46.22 -17.57 -17.73
C ARG A 37 -47.33 -16.75 -17.04
N GLY A 38 -46.94 -15.79 -16.21
CA GLY A 38 -47.88 -14.91 -15.51
C GLY A 38 -48.63 -15.54 -14.34
N THR A 39 -48.30 -16.77 -13.94
CA THR A 39 -48.96 -17.48 -12.84
C THR A 39 -48.09 -17.57 -11.58
N ILE A 40 -48.72 -17.58 -10.41
CA ILE A 40 -48.05 -17.75 -9.11
C ILE A 40 -48.27 -19.19 -8.63
N TYR A 41 -47.17 -19.89 -8.34
CA TYR A 41 -47.17 -21.24 -7.78
C TYR A 41 -46.49 -21.25 -6.41
N GLY A 42 -46.96 -22.12 -5.50
CA GLY A 42 -46.42 -22.26 -4.16
C GLY A 42 -46.25 -23.72 -3.73
N PHE A 43 -45.17 -24.01 -3.00
CA PHE A 43 -44.93 -25.33 -2.40
C PHE A 43 -45.36 -25.36 -0.93
N LEU A 44 -46.50 -25.99 -0.64
CA LEU A 44 -47.02 -26.15 0.73
C LEU A 44 -46.46 -27.42 1.42
N GLY A 45 -46.49 -27.49 2.75
CA GLY A 45 -45.96 -28.64 3.53
C GLY A 45 -44.95 -28.30 4.64
N PRO A 46 -44.52 -29.30 5.44
CA PRO A 46 -43.60 -29.10 6.56
C PRO A 46 -42.16 -28.77 6.15
N ASN A 47 -41.37 -28.27 7.09
CA ASN A 47 -39.93 -28.06 6.92
C ASN A 47 -39.22 -29.38 6.55
N GLY A 48 -38.21 -29.30 5.69
CA GLY A 48 -37.41 -30.46 5.27
C GLY A 48 -38.03 -31.33 4.16
N ARG A 49 -39.20 -30.98 3.62
CA ARG A 49 -39.86 -31.71 2.51
C ARG A 49 -39.42 -31.28 1.10
N GLY A 50 -38.21 -30.74 0.97
CA GLY A 50 -37.62 -30.43 -0.34
C GLY A 50 -38.11 -29.17 -1.07
N LYS A 51 -38.98 -28.33 -0.49
CA LYS A 51 -39.48 -27.09 -1.15
C LYS A 51 -38.35 -26.19 -1.67
N THR A 52 -37.41 -25.85 -0.77
CA THR A 52 -36.29 -24.96 -1.10
C THR A 52 -35.37 -25.64 -2.11
N THR A 53 -35.17 -26.95 -1.98
CA THR A 53 -34.41 -27.78 -2.93
C THR A 53 -35.03 -27.72 -4.31
N THR A 54 -36.34 -27.91 -4.42
CA THR A 54 -37.09 -27.81 -5.68
C THR A 54 -36.94 -26.45 -6.31
N ILE A 55 -37.19 -25.36 -5.56
CA ILE A 55 -37.06 -24.00 -6.09
C ILE A 55 -35.64 -23.77 -6.61
N ARG A 56 -34.62 -24.21 -5.86
CA ARG A 56 -33.22 -24.10 -6.29
C ARG A 56 -32.92 -24.87 -7.58
N MET A 57 -33.49 -26.05 -7.76
CA MET A 57 -33.35 -26.81 -9.00
C MET A 57 -33.98 -26.07 -10.19
N LEU A 58 -35.18 -25.54 -10.01
CA LEU A 58 -35.87 -24.78 -11.05
C LEU A 58 -35.14 -23.48 -11.41
N CYS A 59 -34.52 -22.81 -10.43
CA CYS A 59 -33.71 -21.61 -10.65
C CYS A 59 -32.32 -21.89 -11.22
N GLY A 60 -31.95 -23.16 -11.46
CA GLY A 60 -30.60 -23.55 -11.90
C GLY A 60 -29.51 -23.33 -10.84
N LEU A 61 -29.90 -23.14 -9.57
CA LEU A 61 -28.97 -22.97 -8.44
C LEU A 61 -28.49 -24.30 -7.87
N LEU A 62 -29.22 -25.38 -8.13
CA LEU A 62 -28.89 -26.72 -7.69
C LEU A 62 -29.14 -27.71 -8.83
N THR A 63 -28.15 -28.52 -9.19
CA THR A 63 -28.33 -29.53 -10.25
C THR A 63 -29.12 -30.73 -9.71
N PRO A 64 -30.21 -31.16 -10.36
CA PRO A 64 -30.92 -32.40 -10.00
C PRO A 64 -30.02 -33.63 -10.25
N ASP A 65 -30.23 -34.71 -9.49
CA ASP A 65 -29.49 -35.96 -9.68
C ASP A 65 -30.03 -36.74 -10.90
N SER A 66 -31.35 -36.69 -11.10
CA SER A 66 -32.05 -37.30 -12.24
C SER A 66 -33.19 -36.41 -12.74
N GLY A 67 -33.79 -36.81 -13.87
CA GLY A 67 -34.84 -36.06 -14.53
C GLY A 67 -34.35 -35.10 -15.61
N GLU A 68 -35.30 -34.44 -16.25
CA GLU A 68 -35.09 -33.54 -17.36
C GLU A 68 -36.12 -32.41 -17.37
N GLY A 69 -35.84 -31.35 -18.13
CA GLY A 69 -36.78 -30.26 -18.29
C GLY A 69 -36.15 -28.93 -18.66
N ARG A 70 -37.02 -27.94 -18.81
CA ARG A 70 -36.68 -26.57 -19.18
C ARG A 70 -37.26 -25.57 -18.20
N CYS A 71 -36.47 -24.54 -17.89
CA CYS A 71 -36.90 -23.34 -17.19
C CYS A 71 -36.59 -22.13 -18.06
N LEU A 72 -37.59 -21.30 -18.34
CA LEU A 72 -37.50 -20.12 -19.20
C LEU A 72 -36.92 -20.44 -20.60
N GLY A 73 -37.22 -21.63 -21.13
CA GLY A 73 -36.77 -22.12 -22.44
C GLY A 73 -35.39 -22.80 -22.44
N TYR A 74 -34.67 -22.78 -21.31
CA TYR A 74 -33.33 -23.32 -21.15
C TYR A 74 -33.32 -24.64 -20.38
N ASP A 75 -32.40 -25.55 -20.74
CA ASP A 75 -32.27 -26.84 -20.07
C ASP A 75 -31.75 -26.68 -18.63
N ILE A 76 -32.44 -27.26 -17.64
CA ILE A 76 -32.10 -27.06 -16.22
C ILE A 76 -30.78 -27.72 -15.80
N ARG A 77 -30.27 -28.69 -16.56
CA ARG A 77 -28.99 -29.40 -16.28
C ARG A 77 -27.83 -28.79 -17.07
N ARG A 78 -28.07 -28.35 -18.31
CA ARG A 78 -27.02 -27.87 -19.23
C ARG A 78 -26.88 -26.34 -19.26
N ASP A 79 -27.97 -25.60 -19.07
CA ASP A 79 -28.03 -24.15 -19.30
C ASP A 79 -28.22 -23.33 -18.01
N ALA A 80 -27.83 -23.86 -16.85
CA ALA A 80 -28.01 -23.21 -15.54
C ALA A 80 -27.56 -21.73 -15.52
N ASN A 81 -26.44 -21.39 -16.16
CA ASN A 81 -25.93 -20.01 -16.23
C ASN A 81 -26.85 -19.05 -17.01
N LYS A 82 -27.60 -19.55 -18.00
CA LYS A 82 -28.57 -18.75 -18.75
C LYS A 82 -29.83 -18.53 -17.93
N ILE A 83 -30.29 -19.56 -17.20
CA ILE A 83 -31.43 -19.49 -16.29
C ILE A 83 -31.17 -18.47 -15.18
N LYS A 84 -30.01 -18.53 -14.50
CA LYS A 84 -29.61 -17.62 -13.41
C LYS A 84 -29.65 -16.13 -13.79
N ARG A 85 -29.54 -15.78 -15.08
CA ARG A 85 -29.62 -14.39 -15.56
C ARG A 85 -31.04 -13.86 -15.67
N LEU A 86 -32.03 -14.74 -15.64
CA LEU A 86 -33.44 -14.42 -15.89
C LEU A 86 -34.34 -14.68 -14.66
N VAL A 87 -33.81 -15.31 -13.61
CA VAL A 87 -34.54 -15.61 -12.39
C VAL A 87 -34.06 -14.76 -11.22
N GLY A 88 -34.99 -14.28 -10.40
CA GLY A 88 -34.71 -13.76 -9.06
C GLY A 88 -34.94 -14.85 -8.03
N TYR A 89 -33.98 -15.08 -7.14
CA TYR A 89 -34.08 -16.08 -6.06
C TYR A 89 -33.84 -15.42 -4.69
N MET A 90 -34.76 -15.66 -3.75
CA MET A 90 -34.68 -15.14 -2.39
C MET A 90 -34.37 -16.28 -1.41
N THR A 91 -33.30 -16.14 -0.61
CA THR A 91 -32.89 -17.15 0.36
C THR A 91 -33.76 -17.10 1.64
N GLN A 92 -33.83 -18.22 2.36
CA GLN A 92 -34.59 -18.34 3.62
C GLN A 92 -33.87 -17.72 4.82
N ARG A 93 -32.53 -17.66 4.82
CA ARG A 93 -31.71 -17.03 5.87
C ARG A 93 -30.98 -15.83 5.27
N PHE A 94 -30.96 -14.73 6.02
CA PHE A 94 -30.50 -13.41 5.55
C PHE A 94 -29.02 -13.13 5.85
N SER A 95 -28.44 -12.22 5.07
CA SER A 95 -27.09 -11.62 5.14
C SER A 95 -26.09 -12.11 4.08
N LEU A 96 -25.99 -13.42 3.85
CA LEU A 96 -25.05 -14.02 2.88
C LEU A 96 -25.71 -15.15 2.10
N TYR A 97 -25.40 -15.30 0.82
CA TYR A 97 -25.79 -16.48 0.05
C TYR A 97 -24.94 -17.65 0.55
N GLN A 98 -25.54 -18.47 1.43
CA GLN A 98 -24.87 -19.58 2.11
C GLN A 98 -24.37 -20.67 1.16
N ASP A 99 -24.99 -20.73 -0.01
CA ASP A 99 -24.72 -21.60 -1.15
C ASP A 99 -23.73 -21.01 -2.16
N LEU A 100 -23.27 -19.77 -1.95
CA LEU A 100 -22.17 -19.18 -2.68
C LEU A 100 -20.90 -19.18 -1.83
N SER A 101 -19.75 -19.28 -2.50
CA SER A 101 -18.46 -19.09 -1.84
C SER A 101 -18.27 -17.66 -1.32
N VAL A 102 -17.30 -17.46 -0.42
CA VAL A 102 -16.86 -16.13 0.04
C VAL A 102 -16.63 -15.18 -1.12
N ARG A 103 -15.87 -15.66 -2.13
CA ARG A 103 -15.56 -14.89 -3.33
C ARG A 103 -16.79 -14.58 -4.15
N GLU A 104 -17.65 -15.57 -4.38
CA GLU A 104 -18.87 -15.38 -5.18
C GLU A 104 -19.86 -14.41 -4.52
N ASN A 105 -19.97 -14.43 -3.19
CA ASN A 105 -20.75 -13.43 -2.45
C ASN A 105 -20.23 -12.01 -2.72
N LEU A 106 -18.91 -11.78 -2.60
CA LEU A 106 -18.32 -10.47 -2.82
C LEU A 106 -18.36 -10.04 -4.30
N GLU A 107 -18.13 -10.96 -5.23
CA GLU A 107 -18.26 -10.69 -6.67
C GLU A 107 -19.71 -10.36 -7.06
N PHE A 108 -20.68 -11.08 -6.50
CA PHE A 108 -22.11 -10.83 -6.71
C PHE A 108 -22.47 -9.40 -6.29
N VAL A 109 -22.05 -9.03 -5.08
CA VAL A 109 -22.33 -7.71 -4.52
C VAL A 109 -21.60 -6.61 -5.31
N ALA A 110 -20.34 -6.83 -5.70
CA ALA A 110 -19.60 -5.90 -6.55
C ALA A 110 -20.29 -5.66 -7.90
N ARG A 111 -20.87 -6.69 -8.52
CA ARG A 111 -21.67 -6.57 -9.75
C ARG A 111 -23.00 -5.87 -9.51
N LEU A 112 -23.65 -6.13 -8.38
CA LEU A 112 -24.89 -5.45 -7.98
C LEU A 112 -24.66 -3.93 -7.86
N TYR A 113 -23.52 -3.53 -7.31
CA TYR A 113 -23.10 -2.12 -7.22
C TYR A 113 -22.47 -1.56 -8.51
N GLY A 114 -22.43 -2.33 -9.60
CA GLY A 114 -21.95 -1.86 -10.90
C GLY A 114 -20.43 -1.61 -10.98
N LEU A 115 -19.63 -2.23 -10.10
CA LEU A 115 -18.16 -2.11 -10.17
C LEU A 115 -17.63 -2.72 -11.46
N ARG A 116 -16.81 -1.96 -12.20
CA ARG A 116 -16.23 -2.37 -13.49
C ARG A 116 -15.34 -3.62 -13.37
N ASP A 117 -14.58 -3.73 -12.28
CA ASP A 117 -13.79 -4.92 -11.95
C ASP A 117 -14.29 -5.58 -10.66
N ALA A 118 -15.40 -6.31 -10.78
CA ALA A 118 -15.98 -7.03 -9.65
C ALA A 118 -15.03 -8.11 -9.08
N ARG A 119 -14.16 -8.69 -9.90
CA ARG A 119 -13.21 -9.74 -9.47
C ARG A 119 -12.04 -9.15 -8.69
N GLY A 120 -11.48 -8.04 -9.15
CA GLY A 120 -10.46 -7.29 -8.42
C GLY A 120 -10.99 -6.78 -7.09
N ALA A 121 -12.17 -6.13 -7.10
CA ALA A 121 -12.81 -5.63 -5.89
C ALA A 121 -13.07 -6.73 -4.86
N ALA A 122 -13.57 -7.90 -5.29
CA ALA A 122 -13.77 -9.03 -4.38
C ALA A 122 -12.44 -9.54 -3.79
N ARG A 123 -11.38 -9.63 -4.59
CA ARG A 123 -10.05 -10.08 -4.15
C ARG A 123 -9.43 -9.13 -3.11
N ASP A 124 -9.52 -7.82 -3.36
CA ASP A 124 -9.04 -6.80 -2.43
C ASP A 124 -9.81 -6.83 -1.11
N MET A 125 -11.13 -7.03 -1.20
CA MET A 125 -11.99 -7.11 -0.03
C MET A 125 -11.69 -8.36 0.82
N ILE A 126 -11.43 -9.51 0.19
CA ILE A 126 -10.99 -10.74 0.88
C ILE A 126 -9.70 -10.47 1.67
N LYS A 127 -8.71 -9.82 1.05
CA LYS A 127 -7.46 -9.46 1.72
C LYS A 127 -7.70 -8.51 2.90
N ARG A 128 -8.51 -7.46 2.69
CA ARG A 128 -8.81 -6.43 3.70
C ARG A 128 -9.58 -6.96 4.91
N LEU A 129 -10.44 -7.96 4.71
CA LEU A 129 -11.19 -8.61 5.78
C LEU A 129 -10.43 -9.77 6.46
N GLY A 130 -9.23 -10.10 5.97
CA GLY A 130 -8.45 -11.24 6.45
C GLY A 130 -9.09 -12.59 6.14
N LEU A 131 -9.87 -12.68 5.05
CA LEU A 131 -10.55 -13.91 4.59
C LEU A 131 -9.68 -14.79 3.68
N GLY A 132 -8.36 -14.52 3.63
CA GLY A 132 -7.41 -15.27 2.82
C GLY A 132 -7.41 -16.77 3.16
N GLY A 133 -7.37 -17.61 2.14
CA GLY A 133 -7.43 -19.08 2.27
C GLY A 133 -8.84 -19.65 2.43
N ARG A 134 -9.89 -18.82 2.35
CA ARG A 134 -11.31 -19.22 2.48
C ARG A 134 -12.17 -18.76 1.32
N GLU A 135 -11.54 -18.31 0.25
CA GLU A 135 -12.19 -17.65 -0.89
C GLU A 135 -13.22 -18.57 -1.58
N ASN A 136 -12.91 -19.87 -1.63
CA ASN A 136 -13.75 -20.88 -2.27
C ASN A 136 -14.64 -21.65 -1.27
N GLN A 137 -14.55 -21.34 0.03
CA GLN A 137 -15.40 -21.96 1.04
C GLN A 137 -16.82 -21.39 0.95
N LEU A 138 -17.83 -22.25 1.08
CA LEU A 138 -19.23 -21.82 1.11
C LEU A 138 -19.49 -20.93 2.33
N ALA A 139 -20.19 -19.81 2.12
CA ALA A 139 -20.49 -18.89 3.21
C ALA A 139 -21.34 -19.54 4.31
N GLY A 140 -22.11 -20.59 3.98
CA GLY A 140 -22.87 -21.39 4.93
C GLY A 140 -22.00 -22.16 5.94
N GLU A 141 -20.80 -22.59 5.53
CA GLU A 141 -19.87 -23.40 6.32
C GLU A 141 -18.96 -22.55 7.23
N LEU A 142 -18.95 -21.23 7.03
CA LEU A 142 -18.17 -20.32 7.87
C LEU A 142 -18.67 -20.33 9.32
N LEU A 143 -17.71 -20.32 10.26
CA LEU A 143 -17.98 -20.03 11.67
C LEU A 143 -18.47 -18.57 11.84
N GLY A 144 -19.24 -18.29 12.88
CA GLY A 144 -19.97 -17.02 13.07
C GLY A 144 -19.14 -15.75 12.90
N GLY A 145 -17.96 -15.66 13.52
CA GLY A 145 -17.09 -14.49 13.39
C GLY A 145 -16.60 -14.24 11.95
N TRP A 146 -16.50 -15.28 11.13
CA TRP A 146 -16.11 -15.17 9.72
C TRP A 146 -17.29 -14.78 8.83
N LYS A 147 -18.51 -15.24 9.16
CA LYS A 147 -19.75 -14.76 8.54
C LYS A 147 -19.92 -13.25 8.75
N GLN A 148 -19.69 -12.76 9.96
CA GLN A 148 -19.73 -11.32 10.26
C GLN A 148 -18.70 -10.54 9.43
N ARG A 149 -17.46 -11.03 9.30
CA ARG A 149 -16.43 -10.37 8.48
C ARG A 149 -16.85 -10.27 7.02
N LEU A 150 -17.37 -11.34 6.44
CA LEU A 150 -17.84 -11.35 5.05
C LEU A 150 -19.03 -10.39 4.83
N ALA A 151 -20.01 -10.37 5.74
CA ALA A 151 -21.17 -9.48 5.65
C ALA A 151 -20.77 -7.99 5.61
N ARG A 152 -19.76 -7.58 6.39
CA ARG A 152 -19.24 -6.21 6.35
C ARG A 152 -18.60 -5.83 5.01
N GLY A 153 -17.93 -6.76 4.34
CA GLY A 153 -17.28 -6.50 3.04
C GLY A 153 -18.24 -6.30 1.89
N ALA A 154 -19.47 -6.78 2.03
CA ALA A 154 -20.52 -6.59 1.05
C ALA A 154 -21.08 -5.15 1.06
N ALA A 155 -20.82 -4.32 2.08
CA ALA A 155 -21.42 -2.97 2.21
C ALA A 155 -22.95 -2.94 1.97
N LEU A 156 -23.60 -4.06 2.23
CA LEU A 156 -25.01 -4.29 1.96
C LEU A 156 -25.81 -3.58 3.05
N TYR A 157 -26.67 -2.63 2.67
CA TYR A 157 -27.61 -2.05 3.62
C TYR A 157 -28.77 -3.03 3.83
N VAL A 158 -28.78 -3.70 4.97
CA VAL A 158 -29.74 -4.75 5.30
C VAL A 158 -30.89 -4.18 6.12
N LEU A 159 -32.07 -4.09 5.50
CA LEU A 159 -33.33 -3.77 6.16
C LEU A 159 -34.11 -5.06 6.46
N VAL A 160 -34.26 -5.40 7.74
CA VAL A 160 -34.96 -6.63 8.17
C VAL A 160 -36.45 -6.36 8.35
N LEU A 161 -37.31 -7.25 7.84
CA LEU A 161 -38.76 -7.17 8.06
C LEU A 161 -39.16 -8.07 9.25
N SER A 162 -39.61 -7.49 10.36
CA SER A 162 -40.04 -8.25 11.56
C SER A 162 -41.56 -8.32 11.68
N ALA A 163 -42.11 -9.48 12.01
CA ALA A 163 -43.53 -9.63 12.34
C ALA A 163 -43.86 -9.20 13.79
N GLU A 164 -42.85 -9.15 14.66
CA GLU A 164 -43.00 -8.84 16.09
C GLU A 164 -42.03 -7.70 16.46
N PRO A 165 -42.43 -6.43 16.25
CA PRO A 165 -41.64 -5.28 16.68
C PRO A 165 -41.49 -5.28 18.21
N GLY A 166 -40.24 -5.26 18.70
CA GLY A 166 -39.92 -5.24 20.13
C GLY A 166 -39.51 -6.60 20.73
N SER A 167 -39.51 -7.67 19.95
CA SER A 167 -38.96 -8.97 20.35
C SER A 167 -37.43 -8.99 20.35
N ASP A 168 -36.84 -9.91 21.11
CA ASP A 168 -35.39 -10.20 21.06
C ASP A 168 -34.88 -10.52 19.65
N ALA A 169 -35.76 -10.97 18.74
CA ALA A 169 -35.42 -11.21 17.34
C ALA A 169 -34.97 -9.93 16.60
N VAL A 170 -35.47 -8.75 17.00
CA VAL A 170 -35.04 -7.45 16.44
C VAL A 170 -33.62 -7.12 16.89
N LEU A 171 -33.33 -7.31 18.18
CA LEU A 171 -31.99 -7.12 18.74
C LEU A 171 -31.00 -8.09 18.12
N GLN A 172 -31.36 -9.38 18.03
CA GLN A 172 -30.55 -10.41 17.35
C GLN A 172 -30.28 -10.06 15.88
N ALA A 173 -31.23 -9.47 15.18
CA ALA A 173 -31.04 -9.04 13.80
C ALA A 173 -30.02 -7.90 13.67
N LEU A 174 -30.07 -6.90 14.57
CA LEU A 174 -29.11 -5.80 14.61
C LEU A 174 -27.71 -6.31 15.01
N ASP A 175 -27.61 -7.17 16.03
CA ASP A 175 -26.34 -7.81 16.45
C ASP A 175 -25.74 -8.71 15.35
N ALA A 176 -26.59 -9.29 14.51
CA ALA A 176 -26.18 -10.04 13.33
C ALA A 176 -25.71 -9.15 12.15
N GLY A 177 -25.79 -7.82 12.30
CA GLY A 177 -25.32 -6.84 11.33
C GLY A 177 -26.40 -6.28 10.41
N ALA A 178 -27.69 -6.38 10.75
CA ALA A 178 -28.72 -5.60 10.08
C ALA A 178 -28.52 -4.10 10.34
N ASN A 179 -28.75 -3.27 9.33
CA ASN A 179 -28.62 -1.82 9.47
C ASN A 179 -29.88 -1.19 10.05
N ASP A 180 -31.04 -1.78 9.79
CA ASP A 180 -32.32 -1.28 10.27
C ASP A 180 -33.39 -2.40 10.23
N VAL A 181 -34.50 -2.19 10.92
CA VAL A 181 -35.64 -3.10 11.01
C VAL A 181 -36.94 -2.36 10.67
N LEU A 182 -37.86 -3.05 9.98
CA LEU A 182 -39.19 -2.57 9.62
C LEU A 182 -40.24 -3.60 10.07
N ALA A 183 -41.20 -3.15 10.87
CA ALA A 183 -42.27 -4.00 11.37
C ALA A 183 -43.29 -4.34 10.28
N LYS A 184 -43.91 -5.52 10.38
CA LYS A 184 -45.09 -5.92 9.61
C LYS A 184 -46.36 -5.68 10.44
N PRO A 185 -47.49 -5.32 9.80
CA PRO A 185 -47.64 -5.03 8.37
C PRO A 185 -46.86 -3.77 7.96
N VAL A 186 -46.24 -3.81 6.77
CA VAL A 186 -45.31 -2.76 6.34
C VAL A 186 -46.07 -1.50 5.96
N GLU A 187 -45.81 -0.40 6.67
CA GLU A 187 -46.28 0.91 6.25
C GLU A 187 -45.44 1.43 5.08
N HIS A 188 -46.08 1.63 3.92
CA HIS A 188 -45.41 2.01 2.67
C HIS A 188 -44.57 3.29 2.80
N LYS A 189 -45.08 4.32 3.50
CA LYS A 189 -44.36 5.59 3.70
C LYS A 189 -43.06 5.39 4.50
N LEU A 190 -43.12 4.60 5.56
CA LEU A 190 -41.96 4.29 6.40
C LEU A 190 -40.93 3.44 5.66
N MET A 191 -41.37 2.47 4.86
CA MET A 191 -40.49 1.67 4.00
C MET A 191 -39.69 2.56 3.03
N VAL A 192 -40.38 3.46 2.32
CA VAL A 192 -39.73 4.37 1.36
C VAL A 192 -38.73 5.28 2.08
N ALA A 193 -39.06 5.79 3.27
CA ALA A 193 -38.15 6.60 4.06
C ALA A 193 -36.87 5.84 4.46
N LYS A 194 -37.02 4.61 4.99
CA LYS A 194 -35.88 3.77 5.40
C LYS A 194 -35.00 3.34 4.22
N VAL A 195 -35.59 3.02 3.07
CA VAL A 195 -34.83 2.71 1.85
C VAL A 195 -34.02 3.93 1.38
N LYS A 196 -34.61 5.13 1.37
CA LYS A 196 -33.90 6.37 1.02
C LYS A 196 -32.76 6.69 2.00
N LEU A 197 -32.94 6.41 3.28
CA LEU A 197 -31.89 6.54 4.29
C LEU A 197 -30.73 5.56 4.04
N GLY A 198 -31.05 4.29 3.77
CA GLY A 198 -30.05 3.29 3.42
C GLY A 198 -29.26 3.62 2.16
N GLU A 199 -29.95 4.11 1.13
CA GLU A 199 -29.31 4.59 -0.11
C GLU A 199 -28.32 5.73 0.17
N ARG A 200 -28.70 6.72 0.99
CA ARG A 200 -27.80 7.81 1.39
C ARG A 200 -26.59 7.30 2.17
N ALA A 201 -26.79 6.38 3.11
CA ALA A 201 -25.71 5.81 3.90
C ALA A 201 -24.67 5.09 3.01
N VAL A 202 -25.12 4.27 2.07
CA VAL A 202 -24.24 3.58 1.11
C VAL A 202 -23.47 4.57 0.24
N ARG A 203 -24.14 5.61 -0.28
CA ARG A 203 -23.49 6.66 -1.10
C ARG A 203 -22.42 7.42 -0.31
N LEU A 204 -22.70 7.78 0.94
CA LEU A 204 -21.73 8.48 1.80
C LEU A 204 -20.50 7.61 2.07
N VAL A 205 -20.68 6.32 2.38
CA VAL A 205 -19.56 5.40 2.59
C VAL A 205 -18.73 5.27 1.31
N ALA A 206 -19.37 5.12 0.15
CA ALA A 206 -18.66 5.04 -1.13
C ALA A 206 -17.88 6.33 -1.47
N ALA A 207 -18.46 7.50 -1.20
CA ALA A 207 -17.80 8.79 -1.42
C ALA A 207 -16.57 8.97 -0.50
N LEU A 208 -16.72 8.68 0.79
CA LEU A 208 -15.61 8.75 1.76
C LEU A 208 -14.48 7.77 1.40
N GLU A 209 -14.81 6.56 0.96
CA GLU A 209 -13.78 5.62 0.50
C GLU A 209 -13.05 6.11 -0.77
N SER A 210 -13.75 6.79 -1.67
CA SER A 210 -13.16 7.38 -2.88
C SER A 210 -12.21 8.53 -2.54
N GLU A 211 -12.63 9.46 -1.69
CA GLU A 211 -11.77 10.57 -1.23
C GLU A 211 -10.53 10.06 -0.52
N ARG A 212 -10.68 9.06 0.36
CA ARG A 212 -9.53 8.46 1.06
C ARG A 212 -8.52 7.86 0.09
N ARG A 213 -8.98 7.18 -0.98
CA ARG A 213 -8.08 6.62 -2.00
C ARG A 213 -7.32 7.71 -2.76
N ALA A 214 -8.00 8.81 -3.09
CA ALA A 214 -7.37 9.95 -3.76
C ALA A 214 -6.32 10.62 -2.86
N ALA A 215 -6.64 10.81 -1.58
CA ALA A 215 -5.72 11.35 -0.58
C ALA A 215 -4.48 10.46 -0.40
N ASP A 216 -4.66 9.15 -0.27
CA ASP A 216 -3.53 8.20 -0.17
C ASP A 216 -2.63 8.23 -1.42
N GLY A 217 -3.22 8.44 -2.60
CA GLY A 217 -2.49 8.62 -3.86
C GLY A 217 -1.65 9.90 -3.85
N ALA A 218 -2.28 11.04 -3.61
CA ALA A 218 -1.63 12.34 -3.57
C ALA A 218 -0.52 12.41 -2.50
N GLN A 219 -0.74 11.80 -1.32
CA GLN A 219 0.27 11.77 -0.26
C GLN A 219 1.53 11.00 -0.70
N ARG A 220 1.38 9.88 -1.40
CA ARG A 220 2.55 9.13 -1.93
C ARG A 220 3.32 9.93 -2.98
N GLU A 221 2.61 10.57 -3.89
CA GLU A 221 3.23 11.42 -4.92
C GLU A 221 3.97 12.61 -4.29
N LEU A 222 3.36 13.26 -3.30
CA LEU A 222 3.98 14.34 -2.57
C LEU A 222 5.24 13.88 -1.83
N SER A 223 5.18 12.74 -1.12
CA SER A 223 6.35 12.18 -0.44
C SER A 223 7.50 11.89 -1.41
N ARG A 224 7.19 11.33 -2.59
CA ARG A 224 8.20 11.07 -3.61
C ARG A 224 8.80 12.36 -4.16
N CYS A 225 7.96 13.31 -4.57
CA CYS A 225 8.41 14.59 -5.10
C CYS A 225 9.27 15.34 -4.09
N ASN A 226 8.89 15.29 -2.80
CA ASN A 226 9.65 15.90 -1.73
C ASN A 226 11.03 15.24 -1.54
N GLU A 227 11.12 13.91 -1.65
CA GLU A 227 12.41 13.21 -1.60
C GLU A 227 13.30 13.56 -2.79
N ASP A 228 12.73 13.57 -4.00
CA ASP A 228 13.46 13.94 -5.23
C ASP A 228 13.97 15.40 -5.12
N LEU A 229 13.15 16.32 -4.61
CA LEU A 229 13.53 17.70 -4.33
C LEU A 229 14.63 17.79 -3.25
N ARG A 230 14.56 16.96 -2.20
CA ARG A 230 15.59 16.94 -1.16
C ARG A 230 16.92 16.47 -1.72
N VAL A 231 16.95 15.40 -2.50
CA VAL A 231 18.17 14.93 -3.16
C VAL A 231 18.71 16.05 -4.06
N ALA A 232 17.91 16.56 -4.99
CA ALA A 232 18.36 17.63 -5.89
C ALA A 232 18.84 18.91 -5.18
N ALA A 233 18.23 19.28 -4.04
CA ALA A 233 18.60 20.48 -3.31
C ALA A 233 19.87 20.31 -2.45
N TYR A 234 20.15 19.09 -1.97
CA TYR A 234 21.15 18.85 -0.92
C TYR A 234 22.28 17.90 -1.30
N THR A 235 22.24 17.24 -2.45
CA THR A 235 23.37 16.43 -2.94
C THR A 235 24.05 17.09 -4.12
N ASP A 236 25.33 16.76 -4.31
CA ASP A 236 26.13 17.08 -5.48
C ASP A 236 25.90 15.99 -6.53
N GLU A 237 25.48 16.39 -7.73
CA GLU A 237 25.06 15.47 -8.80
C GLU A 237 26.20 14.53 -9.27
N LEU A 238 27.44 14.99 -9.20
CA LEU A 238 28.59 14.23 -9.67
C LEU A 238 29.05 13.19 -8.63
N THR A 239 29.29 13.62 -7.39
CA THR A 239 29.91 12.77 -6.36
C THR A 239 28.88 12.01 -5.52
N GLY A 240 27.62 12.46 -5.50
CA GLY A 240 26.58 11.95 -4.61
C GLY A 240 26.77 12.36 -3.14
N LEU A 241 27.82 13.12 -2.82
CA LEU A 241 28.01 13.70 -1.50
C LEU A 241 27.01 14.83 -1.25
N PRO A 242 26.70 15.15 0.00
CA PRO A 242 26.11 16.42 0.38
C PRO A 242 26.79 17.61 -0.32
N ASN A 243 26.00 18.54 -0.84
CA ASN A 243 26.53 19.75 -1.48
C ASN A 243 26.82 20.84 -0.44
N ARG A 244 27.38 21.97 -0.89
CA ARG A 244 27.67 23.12 -0.03
C ARG A 244 26.45 23.61 0.78
N ARG A 245 25.25 23.59 0.18
CA ARG A 245 24.02 24.00 0.89
C ARG A 245 23.69 23.05 2.04
N ALA A 246 23.84 21.75 1.84
CA ALA A 246 23.65 20.76 2.90
C ALA A 246 24.64 20.94 4.04
N LEU A 247 25.89 21.24 3.71
CA LEU A 247 26.92 21.53 4.70
C LEU A 247 26.58 22.78 5.52
N ASP A 248 26.18 23.87 4.87
CA ASP A 248 25.80 25.12 5.56
C ASP A 248 24.62 24.89 6.54
N GLU A 249 23.64 24.07 6.15
CA GLU A 249 22.49 23.73 7.01
C GLU A 249 22.89 22.83 8.18
N PHE A 250 23.73 21.82 7.94
CA PHE A 250 24.28 20.96 8.98
C PHE A 250 25.09 21.74 10.02
N LEU A 251 25.89 22.70 9.55
CA LEU A 251 26.69 23.59 10.40
C LEU A 251 25.82 24.55 11.23
N ARG A 252 24.68 25.01 10.72
CA ARG A 252 23.74 25.86 11.48
C ARG A 252 23.00 25.09 12.56
N GLY A 253 22.59 23.85 12.28
CA GLY A 253 21.84 23.01 13.22
C GLY A 253 22.73 22.16 14.12
N SER A 254 23.03 20.93 13.67
CA SER A 254 23.67 19.88 14.47
C SER A 254 25.05 20.27 15.01
N ALA A 255 25.80 21.10 14.29
CA ALA A 255 27.11 21.56 14.75
C ALA A 255 27.01 22.66 15.84
N SER A 256 26.02 23.56 15.74
CA SER A 256 25.74 24.55 16.80
C SER A 256 25.27 23.88 18.09
N ASP A 257 24.47 22.82 17.98
CA ASP A 257 24.00 22.05 19.14
C ASP A 257 25.15 21.36 19.87
N ALA A 258 26.12 20.81 19.14
CA ALA A 258 27.32 20.20 19.73
C ALA A 258 28.13 21.22 20.55
N LEU A 259 28.31 22.44 20.01
CA LEU A 259 28.94 23.54 20.73
C LEU A 259 28.17 23.94 21.99
N GLY A 260 26.83 24.00 21.92
CA GLY A 260 25.97 24.28 23.07
C GLY A 260 26.06 23.22 24.18
N ARG A 261 26.34 21.96 23.83
CA ARG A 261 26.57 20.85 24.78
C ARG A 261 28.00 20.76 25.30
N GLY A 262 28.91 21.64 24.85
CA GLY A 262 30.34 21.56 25.18
C GLY A 262 31.06 20.37 24.53
N GLU A 263 30.48 19.76 23.50
CA GLU A 263 31.12 18.68 22.74
C GLU A 263 32.12 19.26 21.73
N PRO A 264 33.28 18.60 21.52
CA PRO A 264 34.25 19.08 20.55
C PRO A 264 33.70 18.96 19.13
N LEU A 265 33.83 20.02 18.34
CA LEU A 265 33.45 20.06 16.93
C LEU A 265 34.72 20.32 16.11
N CYS A 266 35.05 19.41 15.20
CA CYS A 266 36.18 19.58 14.29
C CYS A 266 35.73 19.66 12.84
N CYS A 267 36.54 20.34 12.03
CA CYS A 267 36.41 20.41 10.58
C CYS A 267 37.73 20.02 9.91
N VAL A 268 37.63 19.30 8.80
CA VAL A 268 38.73 18.99 7.90
C VAL A 268 38.40 19.57 6.53
N VAL A 269 39.22 20.48 6.04
CA VAL A 269 39.16 20.97 4.65
C VAL A 269 40.17 20.15 3.85
N VAL A 270 39.71 19.55 2.76
CA VAL A 270 40.47 18.64 1.91
C VAL A 270 40.48 19.17 0.49
N ASP A 271 41.65 19.13 -0.13
CA ASP A 271 41.81 19.48 -1.54
C ASP A 271 42.70 18.44 -2.25
N LEU A 272 42.31 18.10 -3.49
CA LEU A 272 43.01 17.12 -4.31
C LEU A 272 44.20 17.76 -5.02
N ASP A 273 45.40 17.27 -4.68
CA ASP A 273 46.63 17.84 -5.18
C ASP A 273 46.75 17.65 -6.70
N HIS A 274 47.04 18.74 -7.40
CA HIS A 274 47.29 18.73 -8.85
C HIS A 274 46.14 18.18 -9.70
N PHE A 275 44.90 18.18 -9.21
CA PHE A 275 43.76 17.62 -9.93
C PHE A 275 43.51 18.28 -11.29
N LYS A 276 43.77 19.59 -11.42
CA LYS A 276 43.78 20.26 -12.74
C LYS A 276 44.69 19.58 -13.77
N ARG A 277 45.87 19.09 -13.38
CA ARG A 277 46.78 18.38 -14.31
C ARG A 277 46.18 17.05 -14.79
N ILE A 278 45.36 16.40 -13.96
CA ILE A 278 44.65 15.18 -14.34
C ILE A 278 43.61 15.51 -15.42
N ASN A 279 42.83 16.59 -15.22
CA ASN A 279 41.88 17.06 -16.24
C ASN A 279 42.58 17.43 -17.55
N ASP A 280 43.68 18.17 -17.46
CA ASP A 280 44.42 18.65 -18.63
C ASP A 280 45.08 17.49 -19.41
N ALA A 281 45.54 16.43 -18.72
CA ALA A 281 46.23 15.30 -19.34
C ALA A 281 45.31 14.15 -19.78
N HIS A 282 44.20 13.92 -19.06
CA HIS A 282 43.35 12.73 -19.24
C HIS A 282 41.88 13.06 -19.55
N GLY A 283 41.54 14.35 -19.68
CA GLY A 283 40.19 14.82 -19.95
C GLY A 283 39.30 14.89 -18.69
N HIS A 284 38.25 15.70 -18.78
CA HIS A 284 37.31 15.94 -17.68
C HIS A 284 36.57 14.68 -17.22
N GLU A 285 36.21 13.76 -18.14
CA GLU A 285 35.54 12.51 -17.77
C GLU A 285 36.40 11.62 -16.85
N THR A 286 37.73 11.64 -17.04
CA THR A 286 38.66 10.93 -16.16
C THR A 286 38.75 11.61 -14.80
N GLY A 287 38.80 12.94 -14.78
CA GLY A 287 38.76 13.72 -13.54
C GLY A 287 37.49 13.46 -12.73
N ASP A 288 36.34 13.43 -13.38
CA ASP A 288 35.04 13.12 -12.77
C ASP A 288 35.05 11.72 -12.14
N ARG A 289 35.53 10.71 -12.87
CA ARG A 289 35.69 9.35 -12.33
C ARG A 289 36.61 9.30 -11.11
N VAL A 290 37.72 10.04 -11.16
CA VAL A 290 38.66 10.15 -10.04
C VAL A 290 37.96 10.78 -8.83
N LEU A 291 37.25 11.88 -9.03
CA LEU A 291 36.55 12.60 -7.97
C LEU A 291 35.45 11.75 -7.32
N CYS A 292 34.63 11.04 -8.11
CA CYS A 292 33.62 10.10 -7.61
C CYS A 292 34.27 8.95 -6.80
N SER A 293 35.43 8.46 -7.24
CA SER A 293 36.15 7.38 -6.57
C SER A 293 36.70 7.83 -5.23
N VAL A 294 37.29 9.04 -5.19
CA VAL A 294 37.76 9.66 -3.95
C VAL A 294 36.59 9.90 -2.99
N ALA A 295 35.51 10.54 -3.45
CA ALA A 295 34.32 10.79 -2.63
C ALA A 295 33.81 9.52 -1.95
N ARG A 296 33.65 8.42 -2.71
CA ARG A 296 33.20 7.12 -2.18
C ARG A 296 34.12 6.57 -1.09
N VAL A 297 35.43 6.63 -1.32
CA VAL A 297 36.45 6.08 -0.41
C VAL A 297 36.60 6.90 0.86
N LEU A 298 36.42 8.22 0.77
CA LEU A 298 36.38 9.10 1.93
C LEU A 298 35.09 8.89 2.73
N GLN A 299 33.93 8.84 2.07
CA GLN A 299 32.64 8.59 2.72
C GLN A 299 32.60 7.26 3.48
N ALA A 300 33.24 6.21 2.96
CA ALA A 300 33.30 4.91 3.63
C ALA A 300 34.09 4.93 4.97
N GLN A 301 34.86 5.98 5.23
CA GLN A 301 35.65 6.14 6.45
C GLN A 301 34.98 7.03 7.50
N THR A 302 33.87 7.68 7.15
CA THR A 302 33.13 8.58 8.04
C THR A 302 32.14 7.83 8.91
N ARG A 303 31.82 8.39 10.08
CA ARG A 303 30.76 7.89 10.96
C ARG A 303 29.40 8.42 10.50
N ALA A 304 28.32 7.85 11.03
CA ALA A 304 26.95 8.31 10.75
C ALA A 304 26.68 9.76 11.22
N THR A 305 27.43 10.24 12.22
CA THR A 305 27.35 11.60 12.76
C THR A 305 28.20 12.60 11.98
N ASP A 306 29.14 12.12 11.18
CA ASP A 306 30.05 12.97 10.42
C ASP A 306 29.36 13.42 9.12
N MET A 307 29.70 14.62 8.65
CA MET A 307 29.20 15.18 7.40
C MET A 307 30.37 15.42 6.45
N LEU A 308 30.50 14.58 5.42
CA LEU A 308 31.41 14.83 4.29
C LEU A 308 30.61 15.46 3.15
N ALA A 309 31.04 16.62 2.69
CA ALA A 309 30.37 17.37 1.65
C ALA A 309 31.36 17.84 0.57
N ARG A 310 30.87 18.00 -0.66
CA ARG A 310 31.64 18.68 -1.71
C ARG A 310 31.38 20.18 -1.64
N TRP A 311 32.42 20.94 -1.35
CA TRP A 311 32.32 22.39 -1.20
C TRP A 311 32.38 23.10 -2.55
N GLY A 312 33.18 22.58 -3.48
CA GLY A 312 33.24 23.04 -4.87
C GLY A 312 34.44 22.47 -5.61
N GLY A 313 34.29 22.19 -6.92
CA GLY A 313 35.41 21.69 -7.74
C GLY A 313 36.02 20.41 -7.16
N GLU A 314 37.27 20.49 -6.72
CA GLU A 314 38.07 19.42 -6.09
C GLU A 314 38.16 19.53 -4.55
N GLU A 315 37.45 20.51 -3.95
CA GLU A 315 37.44 20.77 -2.52
C GLU A 315 36.31 20.00 -1.82
N LEU A 316 36.68 19.27 -0.77
CA LEU A 316 35.79 18.50 0.08
C LEU A 316 35.93 18.99 1.53
N VAL A 317 34.83 18.98 2.27
CA VAL A 317 34.85 19.33 3.69
C VAL A 317 34.18 18.26 4.52
N LEU A 318 34.85 17.88 5.60
CA LEU A 318 34.37 16.93 6.57
C LEU A 318 34.17 17.62 7.91
N VAL A 319 32.97 17.50 8.47
CA VAL A 319 32.63 17.97 9.82
C VAL A 319 32.46 16.77 10.73
N CYS A 320 33.13 16.77 11.87
CA CYS A 320 33.15 15.67 12.84
C CYS A 320 32.63 16.16 14.21
N PRO A 321 31.32 16.12 14.46
CA PRO A 321 30.77 16.39 15.79
C PRO A 321 31.24 15.34 16.81
N GLY A 322 31.59 15.78 18.02
CA GLY A 322 32.08 14.92 19.11
C GLY A 322 33.51 14.40 18.92
N ALA A 323 34.21 14.78 17.85
CA ALA A 323 35.61 14.39 17.63
C ALA A 323 36.56 15.47 18.15
N ALA A 324 37.51 15.09 19.00
CA ALA A 324 38.63 15.94 19.38
C ALA A 324 39.60 16.14 18.20
N LEU A 325 40.38 17.23 18.24
CA LEU A 325 41.33 17.60 17.19
C LEU A 325 42.27 16.45 16.77
N ASP A 326 42.81 15.70 17.72
CA ASP A 326 43.68 14.54 17.44
C ASP A 326 42.97 13.42 16.68
N ALA A 327 41.71 13.16 17.01
CA ALA A 327 40.93 12.12 16.36
C ALA A 327 40.57 12.53 14.93
N ALA A 328 40.19 13.79 14.72
CA ALA A 328 39.95 14.36 13.39
C ALA A 328 41.23 14.35 12.53
N ALA A 329 42.38 14.73 13.09
CA ALA A 329 43.65 14.67 12.39
C ALA A 329 44.07 13.25 12.00
N ARG A 330 43.86 12.25 12.88
CA ARG A 330 44.09 10.84 12.53
C ARG A 330 43.15 10.35 11.43
N LEU A 331 41.90 10.81 11.41
CA LEU A 331 40.96 10.49 10.33
C LEU A 331 41.41 11.09 9.00
N ALA A 332 41.81 12.37 8.99
CA ALA A 332 42.36 13.03 7.82
C ALA A 332 43.61 12.33 7.28
N GLU A 333 44.50 11.86 8.17
CA GLU A 333 45.73 11.14 7.75
C GLU A 333 45.40 9.77 7.14
N ARG A 334 44.43 9.03 7.70
CA ARG A 334 43.96 7.78 7.09
C ARG A 334 43.33 8.02 5.72
N MET A 335 42.54 9.07 5.58
CA MET A 335 41.95 9.50 4.32
C MET A 335 43.04 9.80 3.27
N ARG A 336 44.06 10.57 3.66
CA ARG A 336 45.22 10.89 2.81
C ARG A 336 45.93 9.64 2.28
N LEU A 337 46.33 8.75 3.19
CA LEU A 337 46.99 7.48 2.86
C LEU A 337 46.12 6.57 1.99
N THR A 338 44.80 6.69 2.09
CA THR A 338 43.88 5.87 1.28
C THR A 338 43.79 6.42 -0.13
N VAL A 339 43.69 7.75 -0.31
CA VAL A 339 43.68 8.38 -1.64
C VAL A 339 45.01 8.17 -2.36
N GLU A 340 46.13 8.27 -1.66
CA GLU A 340 47.46 7.98 -2.20
C GLU A 340 47.58 6.54 -2.74
N ARG A 341 46.86 5.57 -2.15
CA ARG A 341 46.84 4.18 -2.60
C ARG A 341 45.92 3.90 -3.79
N LEU A 342 45.01 4.82 -4.15
CA LEU A 342 44.08 4.63 -5.27
C LEU A 342 44.78 4.55 -6.64
N GLN A 343 46.04 4.96 -6.72
CA GLN A 343 46.85 4.84 -7.93
C GLN A 343 47.03 3.37 -8.37
N GLN A 344 46.99 2.43 -7.40
CA GLN A 344 47.21 1.00 -7.65
C GLN A 344 46.04 0.29 -8.34
N VAL A 345 44.90 0.96 -8.52
CA VAL A 345 43.71 0.44 -9.22
C VAL A 345 43.49 1.07 -10.60
N GLY A 346 44.57 1.57 -11.21
CA GLY A 346 44.54 2.10 -12.59
C GLY A 346 44.05 3.54 -12.71
N LEU A 347 44.07 4.31 -11.61
CA LEU A 347 43.83 5.75 -11.61
C LEU A 347 45.16 6.52 -11.69
N PRO A 348 45.17 7.73 -12.29
CA PRO A 348 46.36 8.59 -12.29
C PRO A 348 46.89 8.86 -10.87
N PRO A 349 48.20 9.11 -10.72
CA PRO A 349 48.76 9.51 -9.44
C PRO A 349 48.05 10.71 -8.82
N LEU A 350 47.41 10.48 -7.67
CA LEU A 350 46.69 11.48 -6.91
C LEU A 350 47.10 11.44 -5.43
N THR A 351 47.21 12.62 -4.83
CA THR A 351 47.35 12.82 -3.38
C THR A 351 46.35 13.88 -2.93
N LEU A 352 46.22 14.08 -1.62
CA LEU A 352 45.43 15.18 -1.07
C LEU A 352 46.20 15.94 -0.01
N SER A 353 45.88 17.22 0.11
CA SER A 353 46.31 18.09 1.19
C SER A 353 45.11 18.40 2.07
N ALA A 354 45.30 18.35 3.40
CA ALA A 354 44.20 18.59 4.33
C ALA A 354 44.60 19.54 5.47
N GLY A 355 43.66 20.37 5.88
CA GLY A 355 43.75 21.25 7.04
C GLY A 355 42.69 20.89 8.06
N VAL A 356 43.08 20.78 9.34
CA VAL A 356 42.20 20.36 10.43
C VAL A 356 42.10 21.46 11.47
N ALA A 357 40.89 21.85 11.87
CA ALA A 357 40.67 22.80 12.94
C ALA A 357 39.56 22.30 13.88
N GLN A 358 39.63 22.74 15.14
CA GLN A 358 38.58 22.54 16.13
C GLN A 358 37.91 23.89 16.41
N ALA A 359 36.59 23.88 16.58
CA ALA A 359 35.85 25.07 16.96
C ALA A 359 36.23 25.50 18.39
N GLY A 360 36.58 26.78 18.51
CA GLY A 360 36.78 27.47 19.79
C GLY A 360 35.64 28.46 20.07
N ALA A 361 35.90 29.43 20.94
CA ALA A 361 34.93 30.47 21.32
C ALA A 361 34.45 31.31 20.12
N ASP A 362 35.28 31.47 19.09
CA ASP A 362 34.98 32.24 17.87
C ASP A 362 34.00 31.53 16.92
N GLY A 363 33.54 30.32 17.29
CA GLY A 363 32.48 29.59 16.62
C GLY A 363 32.87 28.92 15.30
N VAL A 364 31.84 28.40 14.61
CA VAL A 364 31.97 27.55 13.41
C VAL A 364 32.67 28.27 12.25
N ALA A 365 32.38 29.56 12.04
CA ALA A 365 32.95 30.31 10.93
C ALA A 365 34.47 30.50 11.09
N ALA A 366 34.96 30.68 12.32
CA ALA A 366 36.39 30.77 12.59
C ALA A 366 37.09 29.42 12.41
N MET A 367 36.46 28.33 12.86
CA MET A 367 36.94 26.97 12.64
C MET A 367 37.16 26.68 11.15
N LEU A 368 36.19 27.01 10.30
CA LEU A 368 36.29 26.81 8.85
C LEU A 368 37.46 27.58 8.23
N ARG A 369 37.62 28.86 8.59
CA ARG A 369 38.75 29.69 8.12
C ARG A 369 40.09 29.14 8.58
N ALA A 370 40.17 28.64 9.81
CA ALA A 370 41.39 28.05 10.36
C ALA A 370 41.75 26.73 9.65
N ALA A 371 40.76 25.88 9.35
CA ALA A 371 40.96 24.65 8.60
C ALA A 371 41.40 24.94 7.15
N ASP A 372 40.81 25.92 6.49
CA ASP A 372 41.22 26.36 5.15
C ASP A 372 42.66 26.89 5.13
N ALA A 373 43.02 27.76 6.08
CA ALA A 373 44.39 28.26 6.23
C ALA A 373 45.42 27.13 6.45
N ALA A 374 45.07 26.13 7.26
CA ALA A 374 45.89 24.94 7.47
C ALA A 374 46.02 24.09 6.18
N MET A 375 44.96 23.95 5.39
CA MET A 375 44.99 23.25 4.11
C MET A 375 45.90 23.97 3.10
N LEU A 376 45.84 25.30 3.05
CA LEU A 376 46.75 26.12 2.24
C LEU A 376 48.20 25.99 2.71
N GLN A 377 48.44 25.91 4.02
CA GLN A 377 49.77 25.63 4.57
C GLN A 377 50.25 24.23 4.18
N ALA A 378 49.38 23.21 4.17
CA ALA A 378 49.70 21.87 3.68
C ALA A 378 50.16 21.92 2.21
N LYS A 379 49.43 22.65 1.36
CA LYS A 379 49.81 22.85 -0.05
C LYS A 379 51.16 23.55 -0.21
N ARG A 380 51.39 24.64 0.53
CA ARG A 380 52.66 25.40 0.49
C ARG A 380 53.84 24.61 1.05
N GLY A 381 53.59 23.74 2.02
CA GLY A 381 54.60 22.89 2.65
C GLY A 381 55.10 21.74 1.78
N GLY A 382 54.56 21.56 0.57
CA GLY A 382 54.95 20.47 -0.34
C GLY A 382 53.85 19.45 -0.58
N ARG A 383 52.59 19.74 -0.22
CA ARG A 383 51.40 18.89 -0.48
C ARG A 383 51.46 17.54 0.21
N ASN A 384 50.49 16.66 -0.10
CA ASN A 384 50.38 15.29 0.40
C ASN A 384 50.58 15.20 1.93
N ARG A 385 49.88 16.04 2.68
CA ARG A 385 50.02 16.11 4.15
C ARG A 385 48.78 16.68 4.82
N VAL A 386 48.68 16.39 6.12
CA VAL A 386 47.69 16.97 7.02
C VAL A 386 48.37 18.02 7.89
N VAL A 387 47.80 19.22 7.96
CA VAL A 387 48.23 20.29 8.86
C VAL A 387 47.10 20.59 9.84
N ARG A 388 47.45 20.80 11.11
CA ARG A 388 46.52 21.23 12.15
C ARG A 388 46.60 22.75 12.27
N ALA A 389 45.46 23.41 12.36
CA ALA A 389 45.41 24.81 12.69
C ALA A 389 45.92 25.03 14.12
N GLU A 390 46.77 26.05 14.29
CA GLU A 390 47.15 26.52 15.61
C GLU A 390 45.95 27.23 16.24
N LEU A 391 45.63 26.88 17.49
CA LEU A 391 44.62 27.61 18.25
C LEU A 391 45.18 29.02 18.50
N SER A 392 44.50 30.05 18.01
CA SER A 392 44.74 31.41 18.49
C SER A 392 44.56 31.39 20.00
N ALA A 393 45.64 31.64 20.75
CA ALA A 393 45.54 31.80 22.19
C ALA A 393 44.48 32.87 22.52
N PRO A 394 43.63 32.70 23.54
CA PRO A 394 42.71 33.74 23.94
C PRO A 394 43.51 35.01 24.22
N GLN A 395 43.17 36.10 23.53
CA GLN A 395 43.68 37.42 23.87
C GLN A 395 43.16 37.73 25.28
N THR A 396 44.06 37.67 26.25
CA THR A 396 43.82 38.02 27.66
C THR A 396 43.48 39.47 27.84
#